data_AF-A0A5J5JZS1-F1
#
_entry.id   AF-A0A5J5JZS1-F1
#
_cell.length_a   1.000
_cell.length_b   1.000
_cell.length_c   1.000
_cell.angle_alpha   90.00
_cell.angle_beta   90.00
_cell.angle_gamma   90.00
#
_symmetry.space_group_name_H-M   'P 1'
#
loop_
_entity.id
_entity.type
_entity.pdbx_description
1 polymer ?
#
loop_
_entity_poly.entity_id
_entity_poly.type
_entity_poly.pdbx_seq_one_letter_code
_entity_poly.pdbx_strand_id
1 'polypeptide(L)'
;MTSHVTVFGSNIFRTPVIPSLAHPEWEGLVITSPSYYDQIGGAPVVRDVVDAFYVRVLADDDLKPYFAGIDMPRLKRHMVVLLCSVLGGPEPYEGRDLGEAHAGMGVTSEHYDKVGEHLFAVLQAGGVGEDILRDVGLVLGKVKPSIVTGPADTPAETAG
;
A
#
# COMPACT_ATOMS: atom_id res chain seq x y z
N MET A 1 38.65 -53.29 18.51
CA MET A 1 37.29 -53.05 17.99
C MET A 1 36.35 -52.97 19.18
N THR A 2 35.98 -51.76 19.61
CA THR A 2 34.88 -51.51 20.54
C THR A 2 34.51 -50.03 20.45
N SER A 3 33.24 -49.78 20.18
CA SER A 3 32.57 -48.49 19.96
C SER A 3 32.52 -47.60 21.21
N HIS A 4 32.24 -46.30 21.01
CA HIS A 4 31.27 -45.42 21.74
C HIS A 4 31.63 -43.95 21.44
N VAL A 5 30.76 -42.95 21.31
CA VAL A 5 29.30 -42.78 21.19
C VAL A 5 29.12 -41.32 20.73
N THR A 6 28.10 -41.05 19.92
CA THR A 6 27.69 -39.70 19.50
C THR A 6 27.04 -38.93 20.65
N VAL A 7 27.36 -37.64 20.80
CA VAL A 7 26.49 -36.65 21.48
C VAL A 7 26.33 -35.42 20.57
N PHE A 8 25.10 -35.18 20.14
CA PHE A 8 24.57 -33.92 19.60
C PHE A 8 24.16 -33.02 20.78
N GLY A 9 24.40 -31.72 20.70
CA GLY A 9 23.98 -30.79 21.76
C GLY A 9 24.23 -29.31 21.44
N SER A 10 23.33 -28.76 20.64
CA SER A 10 23.00 -27.34 20.41
C SER A 10 23.58 -26.32 21.39
N ASN A 11 24.53 -25.54 20.88
CA ASN A 11 24.96 -24.25 21.41
C ASN A 11 24.00 -23.17 20.86
N ILE A 12 23.10 -22.57 21.66
CA ILE A 12 22.50 -21.24 21.34
C ILE A 12 21.76 -20.50 22.48
N PHE A 13 21.48 -21.08 23.66
CA PHE A 13 20.83 -20.31 24.74
C PHE A 13 21.84 -19.79 25.78
N ARG A 14 22.69 -18.84 25.36
CA ARG A 14 23.36 -17.94 26.31
C ARG A 14 22.53 -16.67 26.35
N THR A 15 21.72 -16.51 27.40
CA THR A 15 21.08 -15.22 27.72
C THR A 15 22.15 -14.13 27.73
N PRO A 16 22.01 -13.03 26.98
CA PRO A 16 22.91 -11.91 27.16
C PRO A 16 22.65 -11.34 28.56
N VAL A 17 23.68 -11.35 29.40
CA VAL A 17 23.74 -10.49 30.58
C VAL A 17 23.76 -9.06 30.03
N ILE A 18 22.66 -8.32 30.17
CA ILE A 18 22.65 -6.88 29.92
C ILE A 18 23.32 -6.23 31.15
N PRO A 19 24.50 -5.60 31.03
CA PRO A 19 25.05 -4.86 32.14
C PRO A 19 24.20 -3.61 32.35
N SER A 20 23.74 -3.41 33.59
CA SER A 20 23.12 -2.15 34.03
C SER A 20 24.19 -1.05 33.98
N LEU A 21 24.06 -0.13 33.04
CA LEU A 21 24.96 1.01 32.86
C LEU A 21 24.17 2.31 32.85
N ALA A 22 24.35 3.08 33.91
CA ALA A 22 24.05 4.51 33.91
C ALA A 22 25.17 5.23 33.15
N HIS A 23 25.03 5.39 31.83
CA HIS A 23 25.91 6.21 30.98
C HIS A 23 25.09 6.96 29.90
N PRO A 24 25.26 8.30 29.74
CA PRO A 24 24.40 9.15 28.91
C PRO A 24 24.78 9.22 27.42
N GLU A 25 25.36 8.16 26.84
CA GLU A 25 25.97 8.20 25.50
C GLU A 25 25.22 7.42 24.40
N TRP A 26 23.97 6.99 24.65
CA TRP A 26 23.08 6.36 23.65
C TRP A 26 21.77 7.10 23.37
N GLU A 27 21.69 8.39 23.71
CA GLU A 27 20.62 9.26 23.21
C GLU A 27 20.89 9.56 21.72
N GLY A 28 20.39 8.72 20.82
CA GLY A 28 20.39 9.06 19.39
C GLY A 28 20.34 7.91 18.39
N LEU A 29 20.48 6.65 18.81
CA LEU A 29 20.31 5.54 17.87
C LEU A 29 18.82 5.21 17.69
N VAL A 30 18.13 6.04 16.91
CA VAL A 30 16.82 5.67 16.37
C VAL A 30 17.07 4.64 15.27
N ILE A 31 17.00 3.35 15.60
CA ILE A 31 16.89 2.29 14.59
C ILE A 31 15.46 2.34 14.07
N THR A 32 15.17 3.24 13.12
CA THR A 32 13.92 3.18 12.37
C THR A 32 14.05 2.07 11.33
N SER A 33 13.19 1.05 11.40
CA SER A 33 13.03 0.13 10.27
C SER A 33 12.73 0.93 9.00
N PRO A 34 13.35 0.61 7.85
CA PRO A 34 13.12 1.34 6.61
C PRO A 34 11.62 1.29 6.25
N SER A 35 11.08 2.40 5.76
CA SER A 35 9.68 2.47 5.31
C SER A 35 9.44 1.49 4.16
N TYR A 36 8.20 1.10 3.88
CA TYR A 36 7.92 0.30 2.68
C TYR A 36 8.32 1.04 1.40
N TYR A 37 8.19 2.36 1.39
CA TYR A 37 8.70 3.23 0.34
C TYR A 37 10.21 3.01 0.10
N ASP A 38 11.03 3.00 1.15
CA ASP A 38 12.47 2.75 1.01
C ASP A 38 12.76 1.30 0.58
N GLN A 39 12.01 0.35 1.13
CA GLN A 39 12.19 -1.08 0.82
C GLN A 39 11.89 -1.42 -0.65
N ILE A 40 10.91 -0.76 -1.27
CA ILE A 40 10.59 -0.98 -2.69
C ILE A 40 11.48 -0.20 -3.66
N GLY A 41 12.38 0.66 -3.19
CA GLY A 41 13.25 1.49 -4.04
C GLY A 41 12.73 2.91 -4.32
N GLY A 42 11.75 3.37 -3.54
CA GLY A 42 11.29 4.76 -3.51
C GLY A 42 10.52 5.23 -4.73
N ALA A 43 10.49 6.54 -4.94
CA ALA A 43 9.67 7.20 -5.95
C ALA A 43 9.86 6.70 -7.40
N PRO A 44 11.07 6.33 -7.86
CA PRO A 44 11.24 5.75 -9.20
C PRO A 44 10.40 4.48 -9.40
N VAL A 45 10.45 3.54 -8.44
CA VAL A 45 9.67 2.30 -8.52
C VAL A 45 8.17 2.57 -8.42
N VAL A 46 7.75 3.52 -7.57
CA VAL A 46 6.34 3.93 -7.50
C VAL A 46 5.84 4.49 -8.82
N ARG A 47 6.67 5.28 -9.55
CA ARG A 47 6.29 5.80 -10.88
C ARG A 47 6.07 4.69 -11.88
N ASP A 48 6.99 3.72 -11.94
CA ASP A 48 6.88 2.57 -12.85
C ASP A 48 5.62 1.74 -12.54
N VAL A 49 5.32 1.54 -11.25
CA VAL A 49 4.09 0.89 -10.80
C VAL A 49 2.86 1.69 -11.23
N VAL A 50 2.82 3.01 -11.02
CA VAL A 50 1.67 3.84 -11.43
C VAL A 50 1.46 3.82 -12.94
N ASP A 51 2.54 3.85 -13.72
CA ASP A 51 2.45 3.78 -15.16
C ASP A 51 1.87 2.44 -15.63
N ALA A 52 2.37 1.32 -15.11
CA ALA A 52 1.87 -0.01 -15.44
C ALA A 52 0.44 -0.25 -14.90
N PHE A 53 0.08 0.35 -13.77
CA PHE A 53 -1.26 0.30 -13.20
C PHE A 53 -2.28 0.94 -14.13
N TYR A 54 -2.03 2.17 -14.60
CA TYR A 54 -2.98 2.84 -15.49
C TYR A 54 -3.03 2.24 -16.89
N VAL A 55 -1.98 1.55 -17.35
CA VAL A 55 -2.08 0.73 -18.59
C VAL A 55 -3.15 -0.35 -18.43
N ARG A 56 -3.19 -1.03 -17.28
CA ARG A 56 -4.19 -2.07 -17.00
C ARG A 56 -5.59 -1.49 -16.80
N VAL A 57 -5.72 -0.44 -15.99
CA VAL A 57 -7.01 0.22 -15.72
C VAL A 57 -7.66 0.75 -17.00
N LEU A 58 -6.89 1.36 -17.90
CA LEU A 58 -7.41 1.89 -19.16
C LEU A 58 -7.72 0.81 -20.20
N ALA A 59 -7.23 -0.42 -20.00
CA ALA A 59 -7.53 -1.57 -20.83
C ALA A 59 -8.74 -2.38 -20.32
N ASP A 60 -9.23 -2.09 -19.11
CA ASP A 60 -10.40 -2.75 -18.51
C ASP A 60 -11.69 -2.07 -19.00
N ASP A 61 -12.59 -2.85 -19.61
CA ASP A 61 -13.82 -2.33 -20.22
C ASP A 61 -14.79 -1.71 -19.21
N ASP A 62 -14.75 -2.13 -17.96
CA ASP A 62 -15.62 -1.63 -16.89
C ASP A 62 -15.04 -0.39 -16.20
N LEU A 63 -13.71 -0.24 -16.21
CA LEU A 63 -13.04 0.89 -15.57
C LEU A 63 -12.74 2.04 -16.54
N LYS A 64 -12.39 1.75 -17.80
CA LYS A 64 -12.02 2.77 -18.79
C LYS A 64 -13.02 3.94 -18.92
N PRO A 65 -14.36 3.78 -18.77
CA PRO A 65 -15.28 4.90 -18.93
C PRO A 65 -15.10 6.00 -17.88
N TYR A 66 -14.65 5.65 -16.67
CA TYR A 66 -14.39 6.61 -15.59
C TYR A 66 -13.26 7.60 -15.92
N PHE A 67 -12.38 7.24 -16.85
CA PHE A 67 -11.21 8.03 -17.20
C PHE A 67 -11.36 8.80 -18.51
N ALA A 68 -12.55 8.75 -19.13
CA ALA A 68 -12.83 9.49 -20.36
C ALA A 68 -12.72 11.01 -20.12
N GLY A 69 -11.89 11.69 -20.90
CA GLY A 69 -11.67 13.14 -20.79
C GLY A 69 -10.80 13.57 -19.61
N ILE A 70 -10.22 12.64 -18.85
CA ILE A 70 -9.33 12.95 -17.73
C ILE A 70 -7.91 13.26 -18.24
N ASP A 71 -7.27 14.27 -17.65
CA ASP A 71 -5.84 14.54 -17.83
C ASP A 71 -5.02 13.44 -17.14
N MET A 72 -4.71 12.39 -17.90
CA MET A 72 -3.96 11.22 -17.42
C MET A 72 -2.56 11.57 -16.88
N PRO A 73 -1.74 12.41 -17.55
CA PRO A 73 -0.46 12.85 -16.98
C PRO A 73 -0.61 13.51 -15.61
N ARG A 74 -1.62 14.37 -15.42
CA ARG A 74 -1.87 14.98 -14.11
C ARG A 74 -2.35 13.96 -13.08
N LEU A 75 -3.27 13.08 -13.45
CA LEU A 75 -3.79 12.04 -12.56
C LEU A 75 -2.67 11.09 -12.09
N LYS A 76 -1.81 10.64 -13.00
CA LYS A 76 -0.65 9.78 -12.67
C LYS A 76 0.28 10.44 -11.66
N ARG A 77 0.59 11.73 -11.83
CA ARG A 77 1.42 12.47 -10.86
C ARG A 77 0.78 12.50 -9.46
N HIS A 78 -0.53 12.74 -9.39
CA HIS A 78 -1.25 12.70 -8.11
C HIS A 78 -1.24 11.30 -7.49
N MET A 79 -1.43 10.24 -8.29
CA MET A 79 -1.38 8.86 -7.82
C MET A 79 0.01 8.46 -7.29
N VAL A 80 1.09 8.93 -7.92
CA VAL A 80 2.45 8.71 -7.42
C VAL A 80 2.62 9.34 -6.04
N VAL A 81 2.19 10.59 -5.84
CA VAL A 81 2.28 11.26 -4.54
C VAL A 81 1.49 10.51 -3.47
N LEU A 82 0.26 10.09 -3.79
CA LEU A 82 -0.58 9.31 -2.88
C LEU A 82 0.09 7.99 -2.48
N LEU A 83 0.57 7.20 -3.45
CA LEU A 83 1.19 5.91 -3.15
C LEU A 83 2.51 6.06 -2.40
N CYS A 84 3.34 7.05 -2.74
CA CYS A 84 4.53 7.36 -1.94
C CYS A 84 4.17 7.62 -0.48
N SER A 85 3.15 8.44 -0.21
CA SER A 85 2.70 8.73 1.15
C SER A 85 2.15 7.48 1.87
N VAL A 86 1.32 6.68 1.19
CA VAL A 86 0.76 5.43 1.73
C VAL A 86 1.85 4.42 2.13
N LEU A 87 2.95 4.37 1.37
CA LEU A 87 4.07 3.49 1.62
C LEU A 87 5.05 4.02 2.70
N GLY A 88 4.73 5.15 3.33
CA GLY A 88 5.57 5.77 4.36
C GLY A 88 6.71 6.60 3.79
N GLY A 89 6.57 7.10 2.56
CA GLY A 89 7.48 8.07 1.99
C GLY A 89 7.52 9.37 2.80
N PRO A 90 8.54 10.21 2.59
CA PRO A 90 8.83 11.35 3.45
C PRO A 90 7.79 12.48 3.38
N GLU A 91 7.01 12.53 2.30
CA GLU A 91 6.02 13.57 2.04
C GLU A 91 4.61 13.07 2.34
N PRO A 92 3.79 13.81 3.12
CA PRO A 92 2.40 13.49 3.31
C PRO A 92 1.60 13.74 2.02
N TYR A 93 0.50 13.02 1.84
CA TYR A 93 -0.47 13.32 0.80
C TYR A 93 -1.32 14.54 1.21
N GLU A 94 -1.16 15.64 0.47
CA GLU A 94 -1.91 16.89 0.66
C GLU A 94 -2.97 17.12 -0.42
N GLY A 95 -3.31 16.08 -1.19
CA GLY A 95 -4.36 16.19 -2.21
C GLY A 95 -5.77 16.23 -1.61
N ARG A 96 -6.78 16.30 -2.49
CA ARG A 96 -8.18 16.22 -2.08
C ARG A 96 -8.43 14.94 -1.27
N ASP A 97 -9.37 15.04 -0.32
CA ASP A 97 -9.91 13.87 0.34
C ASP A 97 -10.37 12.84 -0.70
N LEU A 98 -10.09 11.57 -0.44
CA LEU A 98 -10.37 10.51 -1.39
C LEU A 98 -11.88 10.33 -1.58
N GLY A 99 -12.69 10.49 -0.54
CA GLY A 99 -14.14 10.44 -0.67
C GLY A 99 -14.67 11.59 -1.52
N GLU A 100 -14.24 12.82 -1.24
CA GLU A 100 -14.60 13.99 -2.05
C GLU A 100 -14.14 13.87 -3.51
N ALA A 101 -12.95 13.32 -3.75
CA ALA A 101 -12.41 13.14 -5.09
C ALA A 101 -13.20 12.12 -5.93
N HIS A 102 -13.85 11.15 -5.29
CA HIS A 102 -14.64 10.10 -5.95
C HIS A 102 -16.17 10.28 -5.80
N ALA A 103 -16.59 11.34 -5.08
CA ALA A 103 -18.00 11.64 -4.85
C ALA A 103 -18.76 11.84 -6.17
N GLY A 104 -19.96 11.25 -6.26
CA GLY A 104 -20.83 11.37 -7.43
C GLY A 104 -20.37 10.60 -8.66
N MET A 105 -19.26 9.85 -8.60
CA MET A 105 -18.80 9.02 -9.72
C MET A 105 -19.58 7.70 -9.84
N GLY A 106 -20.30 7.28 -8.80
CA GLY A 106 -21.01 6.00 -8.79
C GLY A 106 -20.04 4.80 -8.79
N VAL A 107 -18.98 4.87 -7.99
CA VAL A 107 -18.01 3.76 -7.86
C VAL A 107 -18.67 2.64 -7.07
N THR A 108 -18.85 1.49 -7.72
CA THR A 108 -19.39 0.29 -7.08
C THR A 108 -18.28 -0.46 -6.34
N SER A 109 -18.67 -1.36 -5.43
CA SER A 109 -17.71 -2.26 -4.78
C SER A 109 -16.93 -3.07 -5.82
N GLU A 110 -17.59 -3.55 -6.87
CA GLU A 110 -16.98 -4.35 -7.92
C GLU A 110 -15.92 -3.56 -8.70
N HIS A 111 -16.21 -2.32 -9.10
CA HIS A 111 -15.23 -1.48 -9.78
C HIS A 111 -14.04 -1.14 -8.88
N TYR A 112 -14.29 -0.90 -7.59
CA TYR A 112 -13.22 -0.68 -6.62
C TYR A 112 -12.33 -1.92 -6.46
N ASP A 113 -12.93 -3.11 -6.38
CA ASP A 113 -12.18 -4.36 -6.24
C ASP A 113 -11.31 -4.63 -7.48
N LYS A 114 -11.82 -4.37 -8.69
CA LYS A 114 -11.04 -4.43 -9.93
C LYS A 114 -9.84 -3.50 -9.92
N VAL A 115 -10.00 -2.26 -9.43
CA VAL A 115 -8.89 -1.33 -9.25
C VAL A 115 -7.83 -1.92 -8.31
N GLY A 116 -8.26 -2.53 -7.21
CA GLY A 116 -7.37 -3.26 -6.29
C GLY A 116 -6.62 -4.38 -6.99
N GLU A 117 -7.32 -5.25 -7.72
CA GLU A 117 -6.74 -6.37 -8.47
C GLU A 117 -5.66 -5.90 -9.47
N HIS A 118 -5.93 -4.84 -10.22
CA HIS A 118 -4.95 -4.27 -11.15
C HIS A 118 -3.71 -3.73 -10.43
N LEU A 119 -3.87 -3.07 -9.28
CA LEU A 119 -2.75 -2.59 -8.48
C LEU A 119 -1.92 -3.76 -7.93
N PHE A 120 -2.56 -4.78 -7.37
CA PHE A 120 -1.89 -5.99 -6.88
C PHE A 120 -1.10 -6.71 -7.98
N ALA A 121 -1.69 -6.85 -9.17
CA ALA A 121 -1.02 -7.47 -10.31
C ALA A 121 0.24 -6.71 -10.73
N VAL A 122 0.25 -5.38 -10.62
CA VAL A 122 1.44 -4.56 -10.93
C VAL A 122 2.50 -4.72 -9.85
N LEU A 123 2.12 -4.62 -8.57
CA LEU A 123 3.05 -4.73 -7.45
C LEU A 123 3.72 -6.11 -7.41
N GLN A 124 2.95 -7.19 -7.64
CA GLN A 124 3.52 -8.53 -7.78
C GLN A 124 4.48 -8.64 -8.96
N ALA A 125 4.12 -8.11 -10.13
CA ALA A 125 5.00 -8.11 -11.30
C ALA A 125 6.29 -7.29 -11.08
N GLY A 126 6.23 -6.28 -10.20
CA GLY A 126 7.38 -5.48 -9.75
C GLY A 126 8.24 -6.16 -8.69
N GLY A 127 7.89 -7.37 -8.24
CA GLY A 127 8.66 -8.12 -7.24
C GLY A 127 8.49 -7.61 -5.81
N VAL A 128 7.40 -6.88 -5.53
CA VAL A 128 7.09 -6.39 -4.17
C VAL A 128 6.77 -7.57 -3.25
N GLY A 129 7.37 -7.58 -2.05
CA GLY A 129 7.23 -8.64 -1.06
C GLY A 129 5.80 -8.84 -0.55
N GLU A 130 5.46 -10.06 -0.14
CA GLU A 130 4.11 -10.44 0.33
C GLU A 130 3.65 -9.65 1.56
N ASP A 131 4.58 -9.27 2.43
CA ASP A 131 4.35 -8.42 3.59
C ASP A 131 3.86 -7.02 3.18
N ILE A 132 4.51 -6.42 2.19
CA ILE A 132 4.12 -5.12 1.63
C ILE A 132 2.77 -5.23 0.92
N LEU A 133 2.56 -6.29 0.13
CA LEU A 133 1.29 -6.54 -0.56
C LEU A 133 0.12 -6.68 0.44
N ARG A 134 0.31 -7.45 1.51
CA ARG A 134 -0.68 -7.60 2.58
C ARG A 134 -1.06 -6.25 3.17
N ASP A 135 -0.07 -5.42 3.48
CA ASP A 135 -0.29 -4.15 4.13
C ASP A 135 -0.95 -3.13 3.19
N VAL A 136 -0.60 -3.14 1.90
CA VAL A 136 -1.34 -2.40 0.85
C VAL A 136 -2.81 -2.84 0.81
N GLY A 137 -3.08 -4.14 0.90
CA GLY A 137 -4.45 -4.67 0.97
C GLY A 137 -5.23 -4.16 2.19
N LEU A 138 -4.59 -4.09 3.35
CA LEU A 138 -5.19 -3.51 4.55
C LEU A 138 -5.52 -2.03 4.38
N VAL A 139 -4.65 -1.26 3.71
CA VAL A 139 -4.92 0.15 3.41
C VAL A 139 -6.08 0.28 2.43
N LEU A 140 -6.10 -0.48 1.33
CA LEU A 140 -7.19 -0.46 0.36
C LEU A 140 -8.53 -0.80 1.01
N GLY A 141 -8.56 -1.78 1.91
CA GLY A 141 -9.76 -2.14 2.67
C GLY A 141 -10.26 -1.02 3.58
N LYS A 142 -9.35 -0.25 4.20
CA LYS A 142 -9.70 0.92 5.03
C LYS A 142 -10.23 2.10 4.22
N VAL A 143 -9.73 2.29 2.99
CA VAL A 143 -10.14 3.39 2.10
C VAL A 143 -11.46 3.08 1.38
N LYS A 144 -11.75 1.81 1.09
CA LYS A 144 -12.93 1.40 0.33
C LYS A 144 -14.25 2.07 0.77
N PRO A 145 -14.58 2.20 2.08
CA PRO A 145 -15.83 2.80 2.52
C PRO A 145 -15.98 4.29 2.20
N SER A 146 -14.89 5.03 1.96
CA SER A 146 -14.98 6.45 1.57
C SER A 146 -15.19 6.65 0.07
N ILE A 147 -14.83 5.66 -0.75
CA ILE A 147 -14.91 5.73 -2.22
C ILE A 147 -16.15 5.04 -2.77
N VAL A 148 -16.52 3.88 -2.21
CA VAL A 148 -17.64 3.09 -2.72
C VAL A 148 -18.97 3.72 -2.31
N THR A 149 -19.81 4.00 -3.30
CA THR A 149 -21.20 4.40 -3.08
C THR A 149 -22.10 3.16 -3.01
N GLY A 150 -22.85 2.98 -1.93
CA GLY A 150 -23.93 1.99 -1.82
C GLY A 150 -25.25 2.50 -2.44
N PRO A 151 -26.25 1.63 -2.69
CA PRO A 151 -27.58 2.08 -3.13
C PRO A 151 -28.36 2.65 -1.94
N ALA A 152 -28.06 3.89 -1.54
CA ALA A 152 -28.93 4.74 -0.73
C ALA A 152 -28.33 6.14 -0.68
N ASP A 153 -28.77 7.00 -1.61
CA ASP A 153 -29.13 8.40 -1.34
C ASP A 153 -29.81 8.97 -2.59
N THR A 154 -30.85 8.28 -3.07
CA THR A 154 -31.93 8.98 -3.75
C THR A 154 -32.96 9.28 -2.66
N PRO A 155 -33.13 10.53 -2.22
CA PRO A 155 -34.31 10.88 -1.45
C PRO A 155 -35.50 10.54 -2.34
N ALA A 156 -36.34 9.62 -1.88
CA ALA A 156 -37.64 9.40 -2.51
C ALA A 156 -38.41 10.72 -2.42
N GLU A 157 -38.44 11.46 -3.52
CA GLU A 157 -39.30 12.61 -3.73
C GLU A 157 -40.74 12.11 -3.72
N THR A 158 -41.31 12.01 -2.53
CA THR A 158 -42.75 11.92 -2.31
C THR A 158 -43.25 13.34 -2.04
N ALA A 159 -43.74 14.00 -3.09
CA ALA A 159 -44.66 15.13 -3.03
C ALA A 159 -45.15 15.39 -4.47
N GLY A 160 -46.43 15.47 -4.80
CA GLY A 160 -47.69 15.38 -4.07
C GLY A 160 -48.83 15.42 -5.08
#